data_AF-A0A956YKB4-F1
#
_entry.id   AF-A0A956YKB4-F1
#
_cell.length_a   1.000
_cell.length_b   1.000
_cell.length_c   1.000
_cell.angle_alpha   90.00
_cell.angle_beta   90.00
_cell.angle_gamma   90.00
#
_symmetry.space_group_name_H-M   'P 1'
#
loop_
_entity.id
_entity.type
_entity.pdbx_description
1 polymer ?
#
loop_
_entity_poly.entity_id
_entity_poly.type
_entity_poly.pdbx_seq_one_letter_code
_entity_poly.pdbx_strand_id
1 'polypeptide(L)'
;MFWQMVAVEQKKLTRRKILWIELAMMAAAAVFIPLVIYLASQSDGSGNLVITTDGPVEEMIAWPMALRLGIDLASGGGLGGLLIVILIGTLTAQEYGWRTMQLWLSNGISRPVLLLAKFTAVLLPSLLLVLAPFVAGALTTAVFTQNLQGSLPFAQVDWWQAALSIGRTAFTLLPYA
;
A
#
# COMPACT_ATOMS: atom_id res chain seq x y z
N MET A 1 0.37 -30.64 2.43
CA MET A 1 -0.44 -30.07 3.54
C MET A 1 -0.18 -28.58 3.74
N PHE A 2 1.07 -28.13 3.92
CA PHE A 2 1.39 -26.70 4.11
C PHE A 2 0.76 -25.76 3.07
N TRP A 3 0.94 -26.03 1.77
CA TRP A 3 0.39 -25.20 0.70
C TRP A 3 -1.14 -25.13 0.68
N GLN A 4 -1.82 -26.22 1.06
CA GLN A 4 -3.28 -26.24 1.18
C GLN A 4 -3.73 -25.35 2.34
N MET A 5 -2.96 -25.33 3.44
CA MET A 5 -3.22 -24.45 4.58
C MET A 5 -3.01 -22.99 4.20
N VAL A 6 -1.91 -22.66 3.52
CA VAL A 6 -1.66 -21.30 3.00
C VAL A 6 -2.80 -20.87 2.07
N ALA A 7 -3.25 -21.72 1.15
CA ALA A 7 -4.36 -21.41 0.24
C ALA A 7 -5.67 -21.15 0.99
N VAL A 8 -5.96 -21.92 2.05
CA VAL A 8 -7.15 -21.72 2.89
C VAL A 8 -7.05 -20.39 3.65
N GLU A 9 -5.91 -20.10 4.26
CA GLU A 9 -5.68 -18.84 4.96
C GLU A 9 -5.78 -17.65 3.99
N GLN A 10 -5.16 -17.75 2.81
CA GLN A 10 -5.23 -16.73 1.76
C GLN A 10 -6.67 -16.48 1.30
N LYS A 11 -7.46 -17.55 1.10
CA LYS A 11 -8.87 -17.43 0.69
C LYS A 11 -9.73 -16.77 1.77
N LYS A 12 -9.42 -17.00 3.06
CA LYS A 12 -10.08 -16.28 4.15
C LYS A 12 -9.72 -14.80 4.10
N LEU A 13 -8.44 -14.47 3.95
CA LEU A 13 -7.96 -13.08 3.90
C LEU A 13 -8.58 -12.29 2.75
N THR A 14 -8.54 -12.83 1.54
CA THR A 14 -9.04 -12.14 0.33
C THR A 14 -10.55 -11.98 0.29
N ARG A 15 -11.30 -12.82 1.02
CA ARG A 15 -12.77 -12.67 1.14
C ARG A 15 -13.21 -11.70 2.22
N ARG A 16 -12.32 -11.27 3.12
CA ARG A 16 -12.68 -10.37 4.21
C ARG A 16 -12.77 -8.94 3.71
N LYS A 17 -13.85 -8.25 4.07
CA LYS A 17 -14.09 -6.85 3.70
C LYS A 17 -13.01 -5.91 4.24
N ILE A 18 -12.43 -6.20 5.40
CA ILE A 18 -11.42 -5.33 6.04
C ILE A 18 -10.20 -5.10 5.15
N LEU A 19 -9.69 -6.15 4.48
CA LEU A 19 -8.56 -6.03 3.56
C LEU A 19 -8.88 -5.08 2.40
N TRP A 20 -10.08 -5.18 1.83
CA TRP A 20 -10.50 -4.29 0.75
C TRP A 20 -10.73 -2.86 1.21
N ILE A 21 -11.21 -2.66 2.44
CA ILE A 21 -11.36 -1.33 3.05
C ILE A 21 -9.99 -0.69 3.26
N GLU A 22 -9.01 -1.42 3.78
CA GLU A 22 -7.65 -0.92 3.98
C GLU A 22 -6.98 -0.58 2.63
N LEU A 23 -7.13 -1.43 1.62
CA LEU A 23 -6.63 -1.15 0.26
C LEU A 23 -7.29 0.09 -0.34
N ALA A 24 -8.61 0.22 -0.21
CA ALA A 24 -9.33 1.40 -0.68
C ALA A 24 -8.88 2.66 0.05
N MET A 25 -8.61 2.59 1.36
CA MET A 25 -8.14 3.71 2.15
C MET A 25 -6.72 4.12 1.76
N MET A 26 -5.81 3.18 1.53
CA MET A 26 -4.46 3.45 1.03
C MET A 26 -4.48 4.09 -0.36
N ALA A 27 -5.29 3.55 -1.27
CA ALA A 27 -5.46 4.12 -2.59
C ALA A 27 -6.04 5.54 -2.51
N ALA A 28 -7.08 5.75 -1.68
CA ALA A 28 -7.68 7.06 -1.48
C ALA A 28 -6.68 8.07 -0.93
N ALA A 29 -5.86 7.70 0.06
CA ALA A 29 -4.82 8.57 0.60
C ALA A 29 -3.75 8.92 -0.45
N ALA A 30 -3.34 7.95 -1.27
CA ALA A 30 -2.39 8.18 -2.37
C ALA A 30 -2.94 9.07 -3.49
N VAL A 31 -4.26 9.08 -3.72
CA VAL A 31 -4.92 10.00 -4.66
C VAL A 31 -5.14 11.38 -4.04
N PHE A 32 -5.53 11.42 -2.76
CA PHE A 32 -5.94 12.64 -2.08
C PHE A 32 -4.79 13.63 -1.95
N ILE A 33 -3.59 13.18 -1.59
CA ILE A 33 -2.42 14.05 -1.44
C ILE A 33 -2.11 14.83 -2.72
N PRO A 34 -1.85 14.20 -3.89
CA PRO A 34 -1.56 14.95 -5.11
C PRO A 34 -2.75 15.76 -5.61
N LEU A 35 -3.99 15.31 -5.38
CA LEU A 35 -5.19 16.07 -5.73
C LEU A 35 -5.27 17.40 -4.97
N VAL A 36 -5.03 17.40 -3.66
CA VAL A 36 -5.06 18.62 -2.84
C VAL A 36 -3.99 19.60 -3.30
N ILE A 37 -2.78 19.12 -3.59
CA ILE A 37 -1.69 19.97 -4.07
C ILE A 37 -2.03 20.57 -5.44
N TYR A 38 -2.59 19.77 -6.36
CA TYR A 38 -3.02 20.24 -7.69
C TYR A 38 -4.15 21.28 -7.65
N LEU A 39 -5.10 21.13 -6.71
CA LEU A 39 -6.15 22.13 -6.51
C LEU A 39 -5.58 23.42 -5.90
N ALA A 40 -4.64 23.31 -4.96
CA ALA A 40 -3.97 24.45 -4.37
C ALA A 40 -3.17 25.24 -5.41
N SER A 41 -2.45 24.56 -6.31
CA SER A 41 -1.65 25.21 -7.36
C SER A 41 -2.49 25.94 -8.42
N GLN A 42 -3.77 25.60 -8.58
CA GLN A 42 -4.68 26.30 -9.49
C GLN A 42 -5.40 27.50 -8.84
N SER A 43 -5.35 27.63 -7.52
CA SER A 43 -6.14 28.63 -6.78
C SER A 43 -5.54 30.05 -6.76
N ASP A 44 -4.39 30.28 -7.40
CA ASP A 44 -3.69 31.57 -7.48
C ASP A 44 -4.44 32.69 -8.24
N GLY A 45 -5.66 32.42 -8.73
CA GLY A 45 -6.51 33.41 -9.40
C GLY A 45 -7.27 34.38 -8.48
N SER A 46 -7.31 34.17 -7.16
CA SER A 46 -8.09 35.04 -6.26
C SER A 46 -7.59 35.10 -4.81
N GLY A 47 -6.65 36.01 -4.54
CA GLY A 47 -6.50 36.64 -3.21
C GLY A 47 -5.40 36.08 -2.28
N ASN A 48 -4.33 36.86 -2.15
CA ASN A 48 -3.45 37.00 -0.97
C ASN A 48 -2.63 35.80 -0.46
N LEU A 49 -2.49 34.71 -1.20
CA LEU A 49 -1.41 33.75 -1.00
C LEU A 49 -0.53 33.73 -2.23
N VAL A 50 0.45 34.63 -2.29
CA VAL A 50 1.52 34.54 -3.28
C VAL A 50 2.37 33.33 -2.89
N ILE A 51 2.03 32.16 -3.41
CA ILE A 51 2.97 31.05 -3.46
C ILE A 51 3.89 31.37 -4.65
N THR A 52 5.02 32.03 -4.40
CA THR A 52 6.11 32.08 -5.38
C THR A 52 6.63 30.66 -5.59
N THR A 53 6.01 29.90 -6.48
CA THR A 53 6.42 28.54 -6.86
C THR A 53 6.86 28.47 -8.31
N ASP A 54 7.96 29.17 -8.62
CA ASP A 54 8.74 28.98 -9.84
C ASP A 54 9.64 27.71 -9.77
N GLY A 55 9.19 26.59 -9.20
CA GLY A 55 10.00 25.35 -9.31
C GLY A 55 9.80 24.18 -8.34
N PRO A 56 9.42 24.32 -7.05
CA PRO A 56 9.43 23.15 -6.15
C PRO A 56 8.16 22.29 -6.18
N VAL A 57 6.98 22.90 -6.32
CA VAL A 57 5.69 22.20 -6.09
C VAL A 57 5.22 21.44 -7.32
N GLU A 58 5.42 21.98 -8.53
CA GLU A 58 5.11 21.24 -9.76
C GLU A 58 5.97 19.98 -9.90
N GLU A 59 7.24 20.03 -9.50
CA GLU A 59 8.14 18.87 -9.52
C GLU A 59 7.75 17.78 -8.49
N MET A 60 7.07 18.16 -7.40
CA MET A 60 6.55 17.20 -6.40
C MET A 60 5.32 16.46 -6.90
N ILE A 61 4.50 17.09 -7.75
CA ILE A 61 3.32 16.50 -8.37
C ILE A 61 3.69 15.80 -9.68
N ALA A 62 4.79 16.20 -10.33
CA ALA A 62 5.23 15.63 -11.58
C ALA A 62 5.79 14.22 -11.38
N TRP A 63 5.63 13.44 -12.45
CA TRP A 63 6.32 12.18 -12.62
C TRP A 63 7.85 12.42 -12.65
N PRO A 64 8.70 11.64 -11.94
CA PRO A 64 8.42 10.42 -11.16
C PRO A 64 8.34 10.61 -9.64
N MET A 65 8.46 11.84 -9.11
CA MET A 65 8.55 12.08 -7.66
C MET A 65 7.30 11.61 -6.92
N ALA A 66 6.12 11.82 -7.50
CA ALA A 66 4.86 11.40 -6.90
C ALA A 66 4.70 9.87 -6.76
N LEU A 67 5.42 9.06 -7.56
CA LEU A 67 5.48 7.60 -7.35
C LEU A 67 6.16 7.25 -6.02
N ARG A 68 7.19 8.01 -5.63
CA ARG A 68 7.91 7.80 -4.37
C ARG A 68 7.03 8.12 -3.17
N LEU A 69 6.21 9.18 -3.27
CA LEU A 69 5.24 9.52 -2.23
C LEU A 69 4.26 8.37 -1.94
N GLY A 70 3.78 7.67 -2.98
CA GLY A 70 2.90 6.50 -2.80
C GLY A 70 3.60 5.34 -2.08
N ILE A 71 4.89 5.13 -2.34
CA ILE A 71 5.69 4.09 -1.69
C ILE A 71 6.02 4.46 -0.24
N ASP A 72 6.36 5.71 0.03
CA ASP A 72 6.67 6.21 1.37
C ASP A 72 5.44 6.16 2.28
N LEU A 73 4.25 6.48 1.73
CA LEU A 73 2.98 6.35 2.44
C LEU A 73 2.69 4.89 2.84
N ALA A 74 3.07 3.95 1.98
CA ALA A 74 2.91 2.51 2.18
C ALA A 74 4.01 1.86 3.04
N SER A 75 5.02 2.62 3.45
CA SER A 75 6.13 2.12 4.24
C SER A 75 5.71 1.69 5.65
N GLY A 76 6.55 0.86 6.30
CA GLY A 76 6.36 0.46 7.69
C GLY A 76 6.30 1.61 8.69
N GLY A 77 6.94 2.75 8.39
CA GLY A 77 6.84 3.97 9.20
C GLY A 77 5.63 4.85 8.86
N GLY A 78 4.95 4.59 7.74
CA GLY A 78 3.81 5.34 7.26
C GLY A 78 2.47 4.72 7.64
N LEU A 79 1.45 5.00 6.83
CA LEU A 79 0.11 4.43 7.00
C LEU A 79 0.11 2.91 6.78
N GLY A 80 0.94 2.42 5.86
CA GLY A 80 1.02 0.98 5.56
C GLY A 80 1.31 0.12 6.79
N GLY A 81 2.26 0.54 7.63
CA GLY A 81 2.61 -0.15 8.87
C GLY A 81 1.46 -0.21 9.89
N LEU A 82 0.73 0.90 10.05
CA LEU A 82 -0.44 0.93 10.92
C LEU A 82 -1.54 -0.01 10.43
N LEU A 83 -1.82 -0.01 9.13
CA LEU A 83 -2.88 -0.84 8.55
C LEU A 83 -2.55 -2.32 8.60
N ILE A 84 -1.31 -2.72 8.33
CA ILE A 84 -0.95 -4.14 8.42
C ILE A 84 -1.06 -4.63 9.88
N VAL A 85 -0.73 -3.80 10.88
CA VAL A 85 -0.93 -4.13 12.29
C VAL A 85 -2.41 -4.29 12.64
N ILE A 86 -3.27 -3.39 12.15
CA ILE A 86 -4.73 -3.49 12.34
C ILE A 86 -5.27 -4.75 11.67
N LEU A 87 -4.84 -5.06 10.44
CA LEU A 87 -5.23 -6.25 9.72
C LEU A 87 -4.86 -7.52 10.49
N ILE A 88 -3.58 -7.67 10.83
CA ILE A 88 -3.08 -8.86 11.53
C ILE A 88 -3.72 -8.97 12.92
N GLY A 89 -3.85 -7.85 13.65
CA GLY A 89 -4.46 -7.82 14.97
C GLY A 89 -5.92 -8.26 14.95
N THR A 90 -6.73 -7.73 14.03
CA THR A 90 -8.15 -8.09 13.90
C THR A 90 -8.34 -9.54 13.44
N LEU A 91 -7.51 -10.02 12.51
CA LEU A 91 -7.53 -11.41 12.06
C LEU A 91 -7.20 -12.36 13.20
N THR A 92 -6.13 -12.07 13.93
CA THR A 92 -5.69 -12.88 15.07
C THR A 92 -6.77 -12.91 16.15
N ALA A 93 -7.34 -11.75 16.51
CA ALA A 93 -8.41 -11.65 17.50
C ALA A 93 -9.64 -12.49 17.12
N GLN A 94 -10.06 -12.46 15.85
CA GLN A 94 -11.21 -13.24 15.38
C GLN A 94 -10.95 -14.74 15.43
N GLU A 95 -9.72 -15.18 15.13
CA GLU A 95 -9.37 -16.60 15.19
C GLU A 95 -9.31 -17.15 16.61
N TYR A 96 -8.84 -16.33 17.56
CA TYR A 96 -8.95 -16.66 18.98
C TYR A 96 -10.40 -16.72 19.42
N GLY A 97 -11.24 -15.77 18.98
CA GLY A 97 -12.67 -15.74 19.26
C GLY A 97 -13.41 -17.00 18.74
N TRP A 98 -13.09 -17.45 17.53
CA TRP A 98 -13.69 -18.64 16.93
C TRP A 98 -12.99 -19.96 17.28
N ARG A 99 -11.95 -19.92 18.11
CA ARG A 99 -11.13 -21.09 18.51
C ARG A 99 -10.59 -21.90 17.31
N THR A 100 -10.40 -21.27 16.15
CA THR A 100 -9.94 -21.98 14.95
C THR A 100 -8.53 -22.53 15.12
N MET A 101 -7.66 -21.85 15.88
CA MET A 101 -6.33 -22.38 16.21
C MET A 101 -6.41 -23.70 16.98
N GLN A 102 -7.34 -23.82 17.93
CA GLN A 102 -7.51 -25.04 18.71
C GLN A 102 -7.95 -26.21 17.81
N LEU A 103 -8.86 -25.95 16.86
CA LEU A 103 -9.36 -26.96 15.93
C LEU A 103 -8.28 -27.48 14.98
N TRP A 104 -7.36 -26.62 14.52
CA TRP A 104 -6.22 -27.08 13.71
C TRP A 104 -5.23 -27.91 14.51
N LEU A 105 -4.95 -27.51 15.76
CA LEU A 105 -4.04 -28.23 16.65
C LEU A 105 -4.62 -29.59 17.08
N SER A 106 -5.93 -29.67 17.34
CA SER A 106 -6.59 -30.93 17.68
C SER A 106 -6.63 -31.93 16.52
N ASN A 107 -6.57 -31.44 15.28
CA ASN A 107 -6.48 -32.27 14.07
C ASN A 107 -5.03 -32.69 13.73
N GLY A 108 -4.07 -32.51 14.66
CA GLY A 108 -2.70 -33.01 14.52
C GLY A 108 -1.76 -32.13 13.71
N ILE A 109 -2.15 -30.89 13.37
CA ILE A 109 -1.22 -29.96 12.72
C ILE A 109 -0.22 -29.42 13.75
N SER A 110 1.06 -29.53 13.43
CA SER A 110 2.12 -28.98 14.29
C SER A 110 2.06 -27.44 14.36
N ARG A 111 2.33 -26.90 15.55
CA ARG A 111 2.41 -25.45 15.81
C ARG A 111 3.31 -24.69 14.83
N PRO A 112 4.55 -25.11 14.51
CA PRO A 112 5.41 -24.34 13.61
C PRO A 112 4.85 -24.27 12.18
N VAL A 113 4.20 -25.33 11.70
CA VAL A 113 3.58 -25.35 10.36
C VAL A 113 2.42 -24.35 10.29
N LEU A 114 1.60 -24.27 11.34
CA LEU A 114 0.49 -23.31 11.42
C LEU A 114 0.99 -21.86 11.43
N LEU A 115 2.04 -21.57 12.20
CA LEU A 115 2.63 -20.23 12.27
C LEU A 115 3.27 -19.82 10.94
N LEU A 116 4.04 -20.71 10.31
CA LEU A 116 4.64 -20.45 8.99
C LEU A 116 3.58 -20.24 7.91
N ALA A 117 2.47 -20.99 7.95
CA ALA A 117 1.39 -20.83 6.98
C ALA A 117 0.74 -19.46 7.11
N LYS A 118 0.53 -18.98 8.35
CA LYS A 118 -0.02 -17.64 8.62
C LYS A 118 0.93 -16.54 8.20
N PHE A 119 2.21 -16.67 8.52
CA PHE A 119 3.24 -15.74 8.08
C PHE A 119 3.28 -15.63 6.55
N THR A 120 3.26 -16.77 5.85
CA THR A 120 3.27 -16.81 4.38
C THR A 120 2.00 -16.18 3.80
N ALA A 121 0.84 -16.39 4.44
CA ALA A 121 -0.42 -15.81 3.99
C ALA A 121 -0.48 -14.27 4.15
N VAL A 122 0.36 -13.67 4.99
CA VAL A 122 0.45 -12.21 5.17
C VAL A 122 1.28 -11.53 4.06
N LEU A 123 2.14 -12.29 3.35
CA LEU A 123 2.97 -11.75 2.26
C LEU A 123 2.14 -11.17 1.10
N LEU A 124 1.01 -11.80 0.76
CA LEU A 124 0.17 -11.29 -0.32
C LEU A 124 -0.56 -10.00 0.07
N PRO A 125 -1.24 -9.91 1.25
CA PRO A 125 -1.79 -8.66 1.74
C PRO A 125 -0.77 -7.52 1.87
N SER A 126 0.44 -7.79 2.38
CA SER A 126 1.47 -6.74 2.50
C SER A 126 1.90 -6.21 1.13
N LEU A 127 2.07 -7.10 0.15
CA LEU A 127 2.36 -6.72 -1.23
C LEU A 127 1.22 -5.92 -1.86
N LEU A 128 -0.04 -6.32 -1.64
CA LEU A 128 -1.21 -5.57 -2.12
C LEU A 128 -1.32 -4.18 -1.50
N LEU A 129 -1.01 -4.05 -0.20
CA LEU A 129 -1.02 -2.75 0.50
C LEU A 129 0.02 -1.76 -0.03
N VAL A 130 1.13 -2.24 -0.59
CA VAL A 130 2.12 -1.39 -1.26
C VAL A 130 1.74 -1.13 -2.72
N LEU A 131 1.21 -2.14 -3.41
CA LEU A 131 0.80 -1.98 -4.81
C LEU A 131 -0.39 -1.04 -4.98
N ALA A 132 -1.37 -1.07 -4.08
CA ALA A 132 -2.55 -0.20 -4.17
C ALA A 132 -2.21 1.30 -4.25
N PRO A 133 -1.44 1.89 -3.30
CA PRO A 133 -1.05 3.30 -3.36
C PRO A 133 -0.04 3.57 -4.48
N PHE A 134 0.85 2.61 -4.83
CA PHE A 134 1.75 2.76 -5.96
C PHE A 134 0.98 2.93 -7.28
N VAL A 135 0.03 2.04 -7.56
CA VAL A 135 -0.78 2.08 -8.79
C VAL A 135 -1.71 3.29 -8.78
N ALA A 136 -2.38 3.57 -7.65
CA ALA A 136 -3.27 4.72 -7.53
C ALA A 136 -2.51 6.04 -7.72
N GLY A 137 -1.35 6.20 -7.08
CA GLY A 137 -0.48 7.36 -7.22
C GLY A 137 0.11 7.49 -8.62
N ALA A 138 0.51 6.37 -9.24
CA ALA A 138 1.00 6.36 -10.62
C ALA A 138 -0.07 6.88 -11.61
N LEU A 139 -1.30 6.40 -11.47
CA LEU A 139 -2.40 6.76 -12.37
C LEU A 139 -2.80 8.24 -12.23
N THR A 140 -2.94 8.74 -11.01
CA THR A 140 -3.30 10.16 -10.79
C THR A 140 -2.21 11.10 -11.28
N THR A 141 -0.95 10.76 -10.99
CA THR A 141 0.22 11.53 -11.44
C THR A 141 0.34 11.54 -12.95
N ALA A 142 0.10 10.39 -13.61
CA ALA A 142 0.13 10.32 -15.06
C ALA A 142 -0.94 11.23 -15.69
N VAL A 143 -2.14 11.27 -15.13
CA VAL A 143 -3.22 12.18 -15.58
C VAL A 143 -2.82 13.65 -15.37
N PHE A 144 -2.27 14.02 -14.21
CA PHE A 144 -1.85 15.41 -13.96
C PHE A 144 -0.67 15.84 -14.84
N THR A 145 0.32 14.97 -15.01
CA THR A 145 1.49 15.25 -15.87
C THR A 145 1.08 15.40 -17.33
N GLN A 146 0.15 14.57 -17.82
CA GLN A 146 -0.39 14.70 -19.17
C GLN A 146 -1.13 16.04 -19.39
N ASN A 147 -1.87 16.51 -18.38
CA ASN A 147 -2.57 17.79 -18.45
C ASN A 147 -1.64 19.01 -18.37
N LEU A 148 -0.51 18.92 -17.66
CA LEU A 148 0.42 20.03 -17.45
C LEU A 148 1.53 20.10 -18.51
N GLN A 149 2.18 18.97 -18.82
CA GLN A 149 3.41 18.92 -19.65
C GLN A 149 3.18 18.32 -21.04
N GLY A 150 2.01 17.73 -21.31
CA GLY A 150 1.64 17.17 -22.62
C GLY A 150 2.40 15.91 -23.06
N SER A 151 3.40 15.46 -22.30
CA SER A 151 4.15 14.23 -22.56
C SER A 151 4.54 13.53 -21.25
N LEU A 152 4.59 12.20 -21.27
CA LEU A 152 4.99 11.38 -20.13
C LEU A 152 6.43 10.90 -20.34
N PRO A 153 7.41 11.37 -19.54
CA PRO A 153 8.79 10.91 -19.64
C PRO A 153 8.96 9.52 -19.00
N PHE A 154 8.43 8.48 -19.66
CA PHE A 154 8.58 7.08 -19.23
C PHE A 154 10.05 6.61 -19.22
N ALA A 155 10.92 7.27 -19.98
CA ALA A 155 12.34 6.95 -20.08
C ALA A 155 13.16 7.35 -18.84
N GLN A 156 12.62 8.22 -17.97
CA GLN A 156 13.30 8.66 -16.74
C GLN A 156 13.00 7.73 -15.54
N VAL A 157 12.18 6.69 -15.72
CA VAL A 157 11.84 5.76 -14.65
C VAL A 157 12.70 4.52 -14.74
N ASP A 158 13.54 4.33 -13.72
CA ASP A 158 14.21 3.07 -13.47
C ASP A 158 13.21 2.05 -12.90
N TRP A 159 12.49 1.36 -13.79
CA TRP A 159 11.50 0.34 -13.45
C TRP A 159 12.06 -0.76 -12.54
N TRP A 160 13.35 -1.08 -12.70
CA TRP A 160 14.03 -2.02 -11.83
C TRP A 160 14.14 -1.51 -10.39
N GLN A 161 14.48 -0.24 -10.21
CA GLN A 161 14.54 0.38 -8.89
C GLN A 161 13.15 0.52 -8.27
N ALA A 162 12.12 0.79 -9.08
CA ALA A 162 10.72 0.82 -8.62
C ALA A 162 10.23 -0.57 -8.16
N ALA A 163 10.56 -1.63 -8.89
CA ALA A 163 10.22 -2.99 -8.47
C ALA A 163 10.93 -3.37 -7.16
N LEU A 164 12.22 -3.02 -7.04
CA LEU A 164 12.99 -3.25 -5.81
C LEU A 164 12.48 -2.42 -4.63
N SER A 165 12.06 -1.18 -4.84
CA SER A 165 11.49 -0.36 -3.76
C SER A 165 10.15 -0.93 -3.29
N ILE A 166 9.26 -1.36 -4.19
CA ILE A 166 8.02 -2.06 -3.82
C ILE A 166 8.33 -3.30 -2.97
N GLY A 167 9.30 -4.13 -3.41
CA GLY A 167 9.70 -5.33 -2.67
C GLY A 167 10.26 -5.02 -1.28
N ARG A 168 11.10 -3.98 -1.16
CA ARG A 168 11.65 -3.52 0.13
C ARG A 168 10.56 -2.98 1.04
N THR A 169 9.65 -2.16 0.52
CA THR A 169 8.54 -1.58 1.28
C THR A 169 7.57 -2.67 1.74
N ALA A 170 7.28 -3.66 0.90
CA ALA A 170 6.47 -4.81 1.33
C ALA A 170 7.17 -5.64 2.42
N PHE A 171 8.50 -5.71 2.38
CA PHE A 171 9.29 -6.36 3.42
C PHE A 171 9.26 -5.56 4.74
N THR A 172 9.34 -4.23 4.72
CA THR A 172 9.26 -3.40 5.94
C THR A 172 7.92 -3.45 6.66
N LEU A 173 6.86 -3.91 5.97
CA LEU A 173 5.56 -4.17 6.59
C LEU A 173 5.51 -5.47 7.39
N LEU A 174 6.51 -6.34 7.26
CA LEU A 174 6.57 -7.57 8.04
C LEU A 174 7.03 -7.26 9.47
N PRO A 175 6.46 -7.93 10.49
CA PRO A 175 6.68 -7.59 11.91
C PRO A 175 8.11 -7.79 12.44
N TYR A 176 9.06 -8.20 11.61
CA TYR A 176 10.45 -8.46 11.97
C TYR A 176 11.47 -7.76 11.05
N ALA A 177 11.02 -6.77 10.27
CA ALA A 177 11.88 -6.00 9.38
C ALA A 177 12.48 -4.77 10.06
#